data_AF-A0A7C1QQI6-F1
#
_entry.id   AF-A0A7C1QQI6-F1
#
_cell.length_a   1.000
_cell.length_b   1.000
_cell.length_c   1.000
_cell.angle_alpha   90.00
_cell.angle_beta   90.00
_cell.angle_gamma   90.00
#
_symmetry.space_group_name_H-M   'P 1'
#
loop_
_entity.id
_entity.type
_entity.pdbx_description
1 polymer ?
#
loop_
_entity_poly.entity_id
_entity_poly.type
_entity_poly.pdbx_seq_one_letter_code
_entity_poly.pdbx_strand_id
1 'polypeptide(L)'
;VLLVASSIGVVVSAHENRELFNSLSQLQTERDRFQAEWSQLLLEQSALGGYGRVEKLAAERFGMVVPGREDIVLVPLMSPLASR
;
A
#
# COMPACT_ATOMS: atom_id res chain seq x y z
N VAL A 1 32.56 -20.13 -45.05
CA VAL A 1 31.21 -20.74 -44.93
C VAL A 1 30.80 -20.96 -43.48
N LEU A 2 31.55 -21.74 -42.69
CA LEU A 2 31.26 -21.99 -41.25
C LEU A 2 31.05 -20.71 -40.42
N LEU A 3 31.92 -19.71 -40.59
CA LEU A 3 31.79 -18.43 -39.87
C LEU A 3 30.52 -17.65 -40.24
N VAL A 4 30.11 -17.70 -41.51
CA VAL A 4 28.90 -17.02 -41.99
C VAL A 4 27.65 -17.72 -41.47
N ALA A 5 27.64 -19.05 -41.47
CA ALA A 5 26.56 -19.84 -40.88
C ALA A 5 26.45 -19.56 -39.37
N SER A 6 27.58 -19.50 -38.67
CA SER A 6 27.63 -19.14 -37.24
C SER A 6 27.10 -17.73 -36.97
N SER A 7 27.50 -16.74 -37.77
CA SER A 7 27.02 -15.36 -37.58
C SER A 7 25.51 -15.23 -37.78
N ILE A 8 24.95 -15.94 -38.76
CA ILE A 8 23.49 -15.96 -38.99
C ILE A 8 22.77 -16.61 -37.79
N GLY A 9 23.27 -17.74 -37.29
CA GLY A 9 22.68 -18.41 -36.12
C GLY A 9 22.66 -17.53 -34.87
N VAL A 10 23.74 -16.78 -34.61
CA VAL A 10 23.78 -15.84 -33.46
C VAL A 10 22.76 -14.72 -33.62
N VAL A 11 22.60 -14.16 -34.83
CA VAL A 11 21.63 -13.09 -35.09
C VAL A 11 20.19 -13.58 -34.89
N VAL A 12 19.87 -14.77 -35.39
CA VAL A 12 18.53 -15.37 -35.19
C VAL A 12 18.26 -15.62 -33.71
N SER A 13 19.21 -16.21 -32.98
CA SER A 13 19.07 -16.44 -31.55
C SER A 13 18.91 -15.14 -30.75
N ALA A 14 19.65 -14.09 -31.12
CA ALA A 14 19.50 -12.77 -30.49
C ALA A 14 18.13 -12.14 -30.78
N HIS A 15 17.58 -12.34 -31.99
CA HIS A 15 16.26 -11.86 -32.36
C HIS A 15 15.15 -12.56 -31.56
N GLU A 16 15.15 -13.89 -31.52
CA GLU A 16 14.19 -14.68 -30.74
C GLU A 16 14.26 -14.33 -29.25
N ASN A 17 15.47 -14.21 -28.71
CA ASN A 17 15.65 -13.79 -27.32
C ASN A 17 15.03 -12.42 -27.06
N ARG A 18 15.15 -11.48 -28.00
CA ARG A 18 14.57 -10.14 -27.86
C ARG A 18 13.04 -10.16 -27.88
N GLU A 19 12.43 -11.00 -28.72
CA GLU A 19 10.97 -11.17 -28.73
C GLU A 19 10.47 -11.78 -27.42
N LEU A 20 11.07 -12.88 -26.97
CA LEU A 20 10.72 -13.54 -25.72
C LEU A 20 10.90 -12.60 -24.51
N PHE A 21 12.00 -11.84 -24.50
CA PHE A 21 12.27 -10.87 -23.44
C PHE A 21 11.24 -9.74 -23.42
N ASN A 22 10.80 -9.24 -24.59
CA ASN A 22 9.77 -8.21 -24.67
C ASN A 22 8.44 -8.72 -24.08
N SER A 23 8.01 -9.93 -24.44
CA SER A 23 6.79 -10.52 -23.87
C SER A 23 6.89 -10.70 -22.35
N LEU A 24 8.04 -11.19 -21.88
CA LEU A 24 8.31 -11.35 -20.45
C LEU A 24 8.29 -10.00 -19.71
N SER A 25 8.91 -8.97 -20.29
CA SER A 25 8.93 -7.62 -19.72
C SER A 25 7.53 -7.00 -19.63
N GLN A 26 6.65 -7.28 -20.59
CA GLN A 26 5.25 -6.81 -20.55
C GLN A 26 4.48 -7.47 -19.40
N LEU A 27 4.56 -8.80 -19.27
CA LEU A 27 3.91 -9.53 -18.19
C LEU A 27 4.42 -9.09 -16.81
N GLN A 28 5.73 -8.84 -16.68
CA GLN A 28 6.32 -8.33 -15.45
C GLN A 28 5.77 -6.95 -15.11
N THR A 29 5.65 -6.06 -16.09
CA THR A 29 5.09 -4.72 -15.89
C THR A 29 3.64 -4.78 -15.40
N GLU A 30 2.84 -5.68 -15.97
CA GLU A 30 1.45 -5.87 -15.55
C GLU A 30 1.35 -6.43 -14.13
N ARG A 31 2.17 -7.43 -13.80
CA ARG A 31 2.28 -7.96 -12.43
C ARG A 31 2.66 -6.86 -11.43
N ASP A 32 3.64 -6.04 -11.78
CA ASP A 32 4.12 -4.98 -10.90
C ASP A 32 3.06 -3.89 -10.68
N ARG A 33 2.22 -3.61 -11.71
CA ARG A 33 1.04 -2.74 -11.55
C ARG A 33 0.06 -3.30 -10.52
N PHE A 34 -0.31 -4.57 -10.65
CA PHE A 34 -1.23 -5.20 -9.68
C PHE A 34 -0.65 -5.24 -8.26
N GLN A 35 0.66 -5.47 -8.12
CA GLN A 35 1.32 -5.44 -6.83
C GLN A 35 1.27 -4.05 -6.18
N ALA A 36 1.42 -2.98 -6.97
CA ALA A 36 1.29 -1.61 -6.49
C ALA A 36 -0.14 -1.30 -6.05
N GLU A 37 -1.15 -1.66 -6.86
CA GLU A 37 -2.56 -1.51 -6.51
C GLU A 37 -2.91 -2.28 -5.23
N TRP A 38 -2.47 -3.53 -5.12
CA TRP A 38 -2.66 -4.34 -3.92
C TRP A 38 -2.03 -3.71 -2.68
N SER A 39 -0.81 -3.20 -2.81
CA SER A 39 -0.12 -2.52 -1.71
C SER A 39 -0.87 -1.27 -1.25
N GLN A 40 -1.41 -0.49 -2.20
CA GLN A 40 -2.25 0.66 -1.88
C GLN A 40 -3.54 0.24 -1.15
N LEU A 41 -4.26 -0.77 -1.66
CA LEU A 41 -5.49 -1.27 -1.03
C LEU A 41 -5.23 -1.80 0.38
N LEU A 42 -4.09 -2.45 0.61
CA LEU A 42 -3.70 -2.93 1.93
C LEU A 42 -3.46 -1.77 2.90
N LEU A 43 -2.85 -0.67 2.42
CA LEU A 43 -2.68 0.54 3.22
C LEU A 43 -4.03 1.18 3.55
N GLU A 44 -4.93 1.30 2.58
CA GLU A 44 -6.30 1.79 2.79
C GLU A 44 -7.05 0.92 3.82
N GLN A 45 -6.96 -0.40 3.71
CA GLN A 45 -7.60 -1.33 4.65
C GLN A 45 -6.98 -1.26 6.04
N SER A 46 -5.66 -1.16 6.17
CA SER A 46 -4.99 -1.05 7.48
C SER A 46 -5.31 0.27 8.18
N ALA A 47 -5.44 1.37 7.43
CA ALA A 47 -5.90 2.65 7.96
C ALA A 47 -7.34 2.57 8.50
N LEU A 48 -8.23 1.85 7.81
CA LEU A 48 -9.62 1.68 8.24
C LEU A 48 -9.80 0.62 9.35
N GLY A 49 -8.99 -0.43 9.35
CA GLY A 49 -9.10 -1.57 10.26
C GLY A 49 -8.72 -1.27 11.71
N GLY A 50 -7.82 -0.31 11.94
CA GLY A 50 -7.41 0.11 13.29
C GLY A 50 -8.45 0.98 14.00
N TYR A 51 -8.99 1.99 13.31
CA TYR A 51 -9.93 2.95 13.90
C TYR A 51 -11.38 2.45 13.87
N GLY A 52 -11.85 1.97 12.72
CA GLY A 52 -13.26 1.58 12.54
C GLY A 52 -13.67 0.37 13.39
N ARG A 53 -12.75 -0.57 13.64
CA ARG A 53 -13.04 -1.72 14.51
C ARG A 53 -13.13 -1.33 15.98
N VAL A 54 -12.27 -0.43 16.44
CA VAL A 54 -12.26 0.05 17.83
C VAL A 54 -13.48 0.92 18.09
N GLU A 55 -13.81 1.83 17.18
CA GLU A 55 -15.01 2.68 17.27
C GLU A 55 -16.29 1.85 17.26
N LYS A 56 -16.42 0.89 16.33
CA LYS A 56 -17.57 -0.02 16.28
C LYS A 56 -17.71 -0.83 17.57
N LEU A 57 -16.61 -1.38 18.10
CA LEU A 57 -16.61 -2.12 19.35
C LEU A 57 -16.97 -1.22 20.54
N ALA A 58 -16.49 0.03 20.55
CA ALA A 58 -16.81 1.00 21.59
C ALA A 58 -18.29 1.41 21.58
N ALA A 59 -18.85 1.64 20.40
CA ALA A 59 -20.26 1.95 20.22
C ALA A 59 -21.16 0.75 20.59
N GLU A 60 -20.87 -0.45 20.08
CA GLU A 60 -21.72 -1.63 20.32
C GLU A 60 -21.62 -2.16 21.75
N ARG A 61 -20.41 -2.15 22.35
CA ARG A 61 -20.16 -2.81 23.64
C ARG A 61 -20.27 -1.86 24.83
N PHE A 62 -19.96 -0.58 24.62
CA PHE A 62 -19.98 0.43 25.67
C PHE A 62 -21.01 1.54 25.43
N GLY A 63 -21.78 1.48 24.33
CA GLY A 63 -22.78 2.51 24.00
C GLY A 63 -22.15 3.88 23.75
N MET A 64 -20.86 3.94 23.43
CA MET A 64 -20.14 5.20 23.27
C MET A 64 -20.62 5.93 22.02
N VAL A 65 -20.93 7.20 22.20
CA VAL A 65 -21.28 8.15 21.12
C VAL A 65 -20.20 9.23 21.04
N VAL A 66 -19.93 9.74 19.84
CA VAL A 66 -19.00 10.86 19.67
C VAL A 66 -19.62 12.10 20.31
N PRO A 67 -18.99 12.71 21.33
CA PRO A 67 -19.55 13.85 22.05
C PRO A 67 -19.71 15.08 21.15
N GLY A 68 -20.80 15.82 21.33
CA GLY A 68 -21.05 17.09 20.64
C GLY A 68 -20.11 18.20 21.12
N ARG A 69 -20.07 19.35 20.42
CA ARG A 69 -19.22 20.48 20.82
C ARG A 69 -19.58 21.02 22.21
N GLU A 70 -20.84 20.85 22.59
CA GLU A 70 -21.46 21.19 23.86
C GLU A 70 -21.03 20.29 25.02
N ASP A 71 -20.53 19.08 24.74
CA ASP A 71 -20.14 18.09 25.75
C ASP A 71 -18.63 18.12 26.07
N ILE A 72 -17.87 18.96 25.37
CA ILE A 72 -16.42 19.06 25.54
C ILE A 72 -16.09 20.06 26.65
N VAL A 73 -15.82 19.56 27.86
CA VAL A 73 -15.32 20.37 28.97
C VAL A 73 -13.79 20.38 28.96
N LEU A 74 -13.21 21.53 28.62
CA LEU A 74 -11.77 21.79 28.77
C LEU A 74 -11.45 21.97 30.25
N VAL A 75 -10.87 20.95 30.87
CA VAL A 75 -10.38 21.07 32.25
C VAL A 75 -9.07 21.87 32.24
N PRO A 76 -9.00 23.04 32.90
CA PRO A 76 -7.74 23.74 33.05
C PRO A 76 -6.79 22.86 33.86
N LEU A 77 -5.60 22.60 33.33
CA LEU A 77 -4.53 21.97 34.08
C LEU A 77 -4.29 22.83 35.32
N MET A 78 -4.63 22.30 36.50
CA MET A 78 -4.34 22.95 37.77
C MET A 78 -2.84 23.23 37.82
N SER A 79 -2.47 24.49 37.57
CA SER A 79 -1.15 24.98 37.89
C SER A 79 -1.03 24.86 39.42
N PRO A 80 -0.03 24.15 39.96
CA PRO A 80 0.17 24.14 41.40
C PRO A 80 0.39 25.59 41.82
N LEU A 81 -0.48 26.07 42.72
CA LEU A 81 -0.33 27.35 43.39
C LEU A 81 1.10 27.40 43.92
N ALA A 82 1.88 28.34 43.38
CA ALA A 82 3.10 28.80 44.00
C ALA A 82 2.72 29.40 45.36
N SER A 83 2.69 28.56 46.40
CA SER A 83 2.67 29.03 47.77
C SER A 83 4.09 29.46 48.12
N ARG A 84 4.22 30.77 48.31
CA ARG A 84 5.31 31.39 49.07
C ARG A 84 5.36 30.87 50.49
#